data_AF-A0A9P8AAA8-F1
#
_entry.id   AF-A0A9P8AAA8-F1
#
_cell.length_a   1.000
_cell.length_b   1.000
_cell.length_c   1.000
_cell.angle_alpha   90.00
_cell.angle_beta   90.00
_cell.angle_gamma   90.00
#
_symmetry.space_group_name_H-M   'P 1'
#
loop_
_entity.id
_entity.type
_entity.pdbx_description
1 polymer ?
#
loop_
_entity_poly.entity_id
_entity_poly.type
_entity_poly.pdbx_seq_one_letter_code
_entity_poly.pdbx_strand_id
1 'polypeptide(L)'
;MPHLDFSSSISTVNSSSSVSTILKETEVRQVMKPTPCMEIKRPSKKSHQRVLTRAFQSLELGLALIVYVVTVATIGVWLYTTVPTWASMSISMQLCYAQNTLCWFQGAFFRQECNPFSCADFEKAAMDEHLPTSVHLDYVLAVNGGSIVEEFTSPTLGYRKLSMKEQELYESRGFHLQHVKVYPPPIVINSEVRIARCWLFAGSTGHIAISLSEPIIISHLSFHHPDHRELSASLLS
;
A
#
# COMPACT_ATOMS: atom_id res chain seq x y z
N MET A 1 -22.44 45.08 -19.14
CA MET A 1 -21.13 45.21 -19.82
C MET A 1 -20.05 44.70 -18.88
N PRO A 2 -19.13 43.82 -19.31
CA PRO A 2 -19.29 42.69 -20.22
C PRO A 2 -19.06 41.33 -19.53
N HIS A 3 -19.61 40.29 -20.17
CA HIS A 3 -19.34 38.87 -19.97
C HIS A 3 -17.88 38.54 -20.32
N LEU A 4 -17.30 37.58 -19.61
CA LEU A 4 -16.10 36.86 -20.04
C LEU A 4 -16.41 35.37 -20.04
N ASP A 5 -16.57 34.84 -21.25
CA ASP A 5 -16.64 33.40 -21.54
C ASP A 5 -15.22 32.84 -21.54
N PHE A 6 -14.96 31.80 -20.74
CA PHE A 6 -13.76 30.97 -20.89
C PHE A 6 -14.17 29.59 -21.40
N SER A 7 -13.98 29.42 -22.71
CA SER A 7 -13.96 28.14 -23.38
C SER A 7 -12.59 27.51 -23.17
N SER A 8 -12.52 26.27 -22.67
CA SER A 8 -11.36 25.43 -22.92
C SER A 8 -11.80 24.00 -23.18
N SER A 9 -11.50 23.58 -24.41
CA SER A 9 -11.66 22.25 -24.95
C SER A 9 -10.30 21.57 -24.88
N ILE A 10 -10.22 20.38 -24.28
CA ILE A 10 -9.04 19.52 -24.40
C ILE A 10 -9.49 18.12 -24.79
N SER A 11 -9.02 17.75 -25.97
CA SER A 11 -9.21 16.50 -26.69
C SER A 11 -8.21 15.42 -26.26
N THR A 12 -8.75 14.20 -26.07
CA THR A 12 -8.23 12.86 -26.43
C THR A 12 -6.74 12.70 -26.81
N VAL A 13 -6.06 11.71 -26.20
CA VAL A 13 -5.15 10.80 -26.91
C VAL A 13 -5.18 9.39 -26.28
N ASN A 14 -5.63 8.42 -27.09
CA ASN A 14 -5.44 6.99 -26.93
C ASN A 14 -3.96 6.60 -27.11
N SER A 15 -3.48 5.55 -26.44
CA SER A 15 -2.65 4.54 -27.13
C SER A 15 -2.41 3.30 -26.26
N SER A 16 -3.07 2.24 -26.69
CA SER A 16 -2.65 0.84 -26.59
C SER A 16 -1.18 0.65 -26.94
N SER A 17 -0.47 -0.21 -26.21
CA SER A 17 0.64 -0.97 -26.79
C SER A 17 0.66 -2.40 -26.28
N SER A 18 0.89 -3.26 -27.26
CA SER A 18 0.71 -4.69 -27.32
C SER A 18 2.07 -5.37 -27.46
N VAL A 19 2.15 -6.63 -27.01
CA VAL A 19 2.93 -7.73 -27.62
C VAL A 19 4.46 -7.65 -27.50
N SER A 20 5.05 -8.69 -26.89
CA SER A 20 6.14 -9.44 -27.54
C SER A 20 6.26 -10.85 -26.97
N THR A 21 5.96 -11.80 -27.86
CA THR A 21 6.26 -13.23 -27.77
C THR A 21 7.71 -13.44 -28.21
N ILE A 22 8.54 -14.15 -27.43
CA ILE A 22 9.88 -14.55 -27.88
C ILE A 22 9.95 -16.08 -27.88
N LEU A 23 9.86 -16.63 -29.09
CA LEU A 23 10.37 -17.94 -29.47
C LEU A 23 11.90 -17.96 -29.30
N LYS A 24 12.45 -19.08 -28.82
CA LYS A 24 13.83 -19.48 -29.12
C LYS A 24 13.86 -20.89 -29.69
N GLU A 25 14.15 -20.88 -30.99
CA GLU A 25 14.59 -21.96 -31.86
C GLU A 25 16.10 -22.25 -31.64
N THR A 26 16.65 -23.20 -32.39
CA THR A 26 18.05 -23.68 -32.48
C THR A 26 18.49 -24.68 -31.40
N GLU A 27 19.09 -25.84 -31.70
CA GLU A 27 20.01 -26.14 -32.79
C GLU A 27 20.05 -27.64 -33.11
N VAL A 28 19.87 -27.97 -34.39
CA VAL A 28 20.08 -29.28 -35.00
C VAL A 28 21.58 -29.45 -35.25
N ARG A 29 22.20 -30.51 -34.70
CA ARG A 29 23.55 -30.93 -35.10
C ARG A 29 23.54 -32.36 -35.64
N GLN A 30 23.79 -32.45 -36.94
CA GLN A 30 23.90 -33.68 -37.71
C GLN A 30 25.24 -34.38 -37.50
N VAL A 31 25.14 -35.71 -37.41
CA VAL A 31 25.91 -36.73 -38.14
C VAL A 31 27.44 -36.66 -38.12
N MET A 32 28.05 -37.65 -37.46
CA MET A 32 29.22 -38.32 -38.01
C MET A 32 29.25 -39.79 -37.56
N LYS A 33 29.37 -40.69 -38.55
CA LYS A 33 29.24 -42.15 -38.43
C LYS A 33 30.64 -42.77 -38.66
N PRO A 34 31.24 -43.46 -37.67
CA PRO A 34 32.39 -44.32 -37.93
C PRO A 34 32.03 -45.81 -37.87
N THR A 35 32.60 -46.50 -38.84
CA THR A 35 32.58 -47.92 -39.25
C THR A 35 33.16 -48.87 -38.17
N PRO A 36 32.88 -50.18 -38.21
CA PRO A 36 32.96 -51.08 -37.07
C PRO A 36 34.36 -51.69 -36.91
N CYS A 37 34.84 -51.76 -35.67
CA CYS A 37 36.01 -52.56 -35.30
C CYS A 37 35.56 -53.86 -34.62
N MET A 38 36.19 -54.95 -35.03
CA MET A 38 35.90 -56.32 -34.63
C MET A 38 35.90 -56.55 -33.12
N GLU A 39 34.93 -57.37 -32.73
CA GLU A 39 34.49 -57.76 -31.40
C GLU A 39 35.44 -58.79 -30.78
N ILE A 40 36.18 -58.38 -29.74
CA ILE A 40 36.83 -59.31 -28.81
C ILE A 40 35.85 -59.54 -27.65
N LYS A 41 35.15 -60.69 -27.68
CA LYS A 41 34.25 -61.16 -26.61
C LYS A 41 35.00 -61.36 -25.30
N ARG A 42 34.99 -60.33 -24.45
CA ARG A 42 35.29 -60.47 -23.02
C ARG A 42 34.08 -61.05 -22.28
N PRO A 43 34.28 -61.93 -21.29
CA PRO A 43 33.20 -62.57 -20.54
C PRO A 43 32.30 -61.52 -19.86
N SER A 44 31.00 -61.70 -20.08
CA SER A 44 29.92 -60.78 -19.75
C SER A 44 29.75 -60.58 -18.24
N LYS A 45 30.26 -59.44 -17.73
CA LYS A 45 29.87 -58.85 -16.42
C LYS A 45 28.52 -58.11 -16.47
N LYS A 46 27.65 -58.37 -17.48
CA LYS A 46 26.39 -57.62 -17.70
C LYS A 46 25.21 -58.05 -16.81
N SER A 47 25.36 -59.04 -15.93
CA SER A 47 24.27 -59.47 -15.02
C SER A 47 24.30 -58.74 -13.67
N HIS A 48 25.47 -58.49 -13.08
CA HIS A 48 25.57 -57.79 -11.79
C HIS A 48 25.23 -56.29 -11.86
N GLN A 49 25.46 -55.64 -13.01
CA GLN A 49 25.22 -54.21 -13.18
C GLN A 49 23.72 -53.86 -13.29
N ARG A 50 22.88 -54.80 -13.75
CA ARG A 50 21.42 -54.63 -13.82
C ARG A 50 20.71 -54.80 -12.48
N VAL A 51 21.32 -55.52 -11.54
CA VAL A 51 20.79 -55.69 -10.18
C VAL A 51 21.07 -54.44 -9.34
N LEU A 52 22.26 -53.86 -9.47
CA LEU A 52 22.65 -52.64 -8.76
C LEU A 52 21.82 -51.42 -9.19
N THR A 53 21.48 -51.25 -10.47
CA THR A 53 20.65 -50.12 -10.93
C THR A 53 19.21 -50.18 -10.43
N ARG A 54 18.63 -51.38 -10.29
CA ARG A 54 17.27 -51.54 -9.71
C ARG A 54 17.26 -51.27 -8.20
N ALA A 55 18.30 -51.67 -7.48
CA ALA A 55 18.44 -51.36 -6.06
C ALA A 55 18.58 -49.85 -5.82
N PHE A 56 19.31 -49.14 -6.69
CA PHE A 56 19.48 -47.70 -6.60
C PHE A 56 18.17 -46.92 -6.87
N GLN A 57 17.41 -47.31 -7.90
CA GLN A 57 16.10 -46.69 -8.17
C GLN A 57 15.09 -46.90 -7.04
N SER A 58 15.10 -48.06 -6.40
CA SER A 58 14.23 -48.33 -5.24
C SER A 58 14.60 -47.46 -4.03
N LEU A 59 15.89 -47.17 -3.85
CA LEU A 59 16.37 -46.33 -2.74
C LEU A 59 16.00 -44.85 -2.95
N GLU A 60 16.11 -44.35 -4.18
CA GLU A 60 15.73 -42.97 -4.52
C GLU A 60 14.22 -42.74 -4.35
N LEU A 61 13.38 -43.69 -4.77
CA LEU A 61 11.93 -43.64 -4.53
C LEU A 61 11.60 -43.66 -3.03
N GLY A 62 12.32 -44.48 -2.25
CA GLY A 62 12.15 -44.53 -0.79
C GLY A 62 12.50 -43.20 -0.12
N LEU A 63 13.63 -42.59 -0.50
CA LEU A 63 14.05 -41.28 0.02
C LEU A 63 13.08 -40.17 -0.37
N ALA A 64 12.62 -40.14 -1.63
CA ALA A 64 11.64 -39.16 -2.08
C ALA A 64 10.32 -39.26 -1.30
N LEU A 65 9.86 -40.49 -1.03
CA LEU A 65 8.64 -40.72 -0.25
C LEU A 65 8.80 -40.29 1.22
N ILE A 66 9.95 -40.57 1.84
CA ILE A 66 10.24 -40.13 3.21
C ILE A 66 10.26 -38.60 3.27
N VAL A 67 10.96 -37.94 2.35
CA VAL A 67 11.02 -36.47 2.29
C VAL A 67 9.62 -35.87 2.11
N TYR A 68 8.80 -36.46 1.24
CA TYR A 68 7.41 -36.05 1.04
C TYR A 68 6.55 -36.20 2.31
N VAL A 69 6.61 -37.35 2.98
CA VAL A 69 5.84 -37.59 4.21
C VAL A 69 6.27 -36.62 5.32
N VAL A 70 7.58 -36.39 5.48
CA VAL A 70 8.11 -35.44 6.47
C VAL A 70 7.66 -34.02 6.17
N THR A 71 7.72 -33.58 4.90
CA THR A 71 7.26 -32.24 4.53
C THR A 71 5.77 -32.06 4.78
N VAL A 72 4.93 -33.00 4.36
CA VAL A 72 3.47 -32.95 4.61
C VAL A 72 3.17 -32.92 6.11
N ALA A 73 3.85 -33.74 6.91
CA ALA A 73 3.68 -33.75 8.36
C ALA A 73 4.09 -32.41 9.01
N THR A 74 5.23 -31.84 8.60
CA THR A 74 5.67 -30.53 9.10
C THR A 74 4.72 -29.40 8.74
N ILE A 75 4.18 -29.39 7.51
CA ILE A 75 3.17 -28.42 7.07
C ILE A 75 1.89 -28.56 7.91
N GLY A 76 1.44 -29.80 8.14
CA GLY A 76 0.25 -30.08 8.95
C GLY A 76 0.40 -29.60 10.40
N VAL A 77 1.55 -29.86 11.04
CA VAL A 77 1.84 -29.39 12.40
C VAL A 77 1.92 -27.86 12.43
N TRP A 78 2.60 -27.25 11.46
CA TRP A 78 2.70 -25.79 11.38
C TRP A 78 1.32 -25.14 11.26
N LEU A 79 0.49 -25.60 10.31
CA LEU A 79 -0.89 -25.13 10.16
C LEU A 79 -1.72 -25.34 11.44
N TYR A 80 -1.63 -26.51 12.08
CA TYR A 80 -2.38 -26.78 13.31
C TYR A 80 -1.99 -25.84 14.45
N THR A 81 -0.71 -25.50 14.57
CA THR A 81 -0.23 -24.58 15.62
C THR A 81 -0.51 -23.11 15.33
N THR A 82 -0.59 -22.70 14.06
CA THR A 82 -0.80 -21.29 13.70
C THR A 82 -2.28 -20.93 13.55
N VAL A 83 -3.13 -21.84 13.06
CA VAL A 83 -4.58 -21.62 12.86
C VAL A 83 -5.35 -21.09 14.07
N PRO A 84 -5.13 -21.53 15.33
CA PRO A 84 -5.85 -20.99 16.48
C PRO A 84 -5.60 -19.49 16.73
N THR A 85 -4.47 -18.96 16.25
CA THR A 85 -4.15 -17.53 16.37
C THR A 85 -4.75 -16.68 15.24
N TRP A 86 -5.28 -17.32 14.18
CA TRP A 86 -5.79 -16.62 13.00
C TRP A 86 -7.25 -16.22 13.14
N ALA A 87 -8.00 -16.89 14.02
CA ALA A 87 -9.42 -16.62 14.23
C ALA A 87 -9.70 -15.19 14.76
N SER A 88 -8.71 -14.56 15.39
CA SER A 88 -8.80 -13.17 15.88
C SER A 88 -8.15 -12.14 14.96
N MET A 89 -7.50 -12.56 13.86
CA MET A 89 -6.78 -11.65 12.95
C MET A 89 -7.68 -11.21 11.79
N SER A 90 -7.48 -9.99 11.31
CA SER A 90 -8.17 -9.50 10.12
C SER A 90 -7.79 -10.32 8.88
N ILE A 91 -8.68 -10.38 7.89
CA ILE A 91 -8.48 -11.13 6.65
C ILE A 91 -7.22 -10.63 5.90
N SER A 92 -6.95 -9.32 5.94
CA SER A 92 -5.74 -8.72 5.34
C SER A 92 -4.46 -9.27 5.96
N MET A 93 -4.45 -9.45 7.27
CA MET A 93 -3.30 -10.00 8.00
C MET A 93 -3.10 -11.48 7.66
N GLN A 94 -4.17 -12.27 7.56
CA GLN A 94 -4.11 -13.66 7.13
C GLN A 94 -3.53 -13.81 5.71
N LEU A 95 -3.96 -12.95 4.78
CA LEU A 95 -3.43 -12.91 3.41
C LEU A 95 -1.94 -12.57 3.37
N CYS A 96 -1.49 -11.60 4.18
CA CYS A 96 -0.06 -11.26 4.24
C CYS A 96 0.80 -12.43 4.75
N TYR A 97 0.36 -13.13 5.81
CA TYR A 97 1.08 -14.30 6.31
C TYR A 97 1.09 -15.46 5.31
N ALA A 98 -0.02 -15.68 4.59
CA ALA A 98 -0.07 -16.68 3.53
C ALA A 98 0.91 -16.34 2.39
N GLN A 99 1.00 -15.07 2.00
CA GLN A 99 1.90 -14.63 0.94
C GLN A 99 3.38 -14.72 1.35
N ASN A 100 3.72 -14.33 2.59
CA ASN A 100 5.08 -14.47 3.11
C ASN A 100 5.53 -15.94 3.24
N THR A 101 4.62 -16.84 3.63
CA THR A 101 4.93 -18.27 3.72
C THR A 101 5.08 -18.91 2.34
N LEU A 102 4.26 -18.51 1.36
CA LEU A 102 4.45 -18.87 -0.05
C LEU A 102 5.80 -18.39 -0.59
N CYS A 103 6.21 -17.14 -0.30
CA CYS A 103 7.50 -16.61 -0.72
C CYS A 103 8.67 -17.40 -0.10
N TRP A 104 8.60 -17.72 1.20
CA TRP A 104 9.63 -18.52 1.87
C TRP A 104 9.74 -19.92 1.22
N PHE A 105 8.61 -20.55 0.92
CA PHE A 105 8.59 -21.85 0.27
C PHE A 105 9.17 -21.79 -1.15
N GLN A 106 8.83 -20.76 -1.92
CA GLN A 106 9.39 -20.55 -3.25
C GLN A 106 10.91 -20.30 -3.20
N GLY A 107 11.40 -19.50 -2.25
CA GLY A 107 12.83 -19.28 -2.04
C GLY A 107 13.58 -20.56 -1.69
N ALA A 108 13.02 -21.38 -0.80
CA ALA A 108 13.63 -22.63 -0.35
C ALA A 108 13.76 -23.68 -1.47
N PHE A 109 12.76 -23.78 -2.35
CA PHE A 109 12.72 -24.82 -3.38
C PHE A 109 13.22 -24.36 -4.76
N PHE A 110 12.99 -23.11 -5.13
CA PHE A 110 13.24 -22.62 -6.49
C PHE A 110 14.40 -21.61 -6.58
N ARG A 111 15.08 -21.29 -5.45
CA ARG A 111 16.12 -20.24 -5.38
C ARG A 111 15.66 -18.91 -5.98
N GLN A 112 14.38 -18.59 -5.85
CA GLN A 112 13.87 -17.30 -6.27
C GLN A 112 14.05 -16.30 -5.12
N GLU A 113 14.68 -15.17 -5.41
CA GLU A 113 14.83 -14.09 -4.44
C GLU A 113 13.46 -13.43 -4.22
N CYS A 114 12.87 -13.72 -3.08
CA CYS A 114 11.63 -13.14 -2.60
C CYS A 114 11.99 -12.09 -1.54
N ASN A 115 11.66 -10.82 -1.76
CA ASN A 115 11.76 -9.81 -0.72
C ASN A 115 10.54 -9.95 0.21
N PRO A 116 10.72 -10.27 1.51
CA PRO A 116 9.61 -10.37 2.43
C PRO A 116 8.95 -9.00 2.57
N PHE A 117 7.66 -8.92 2.25
CA PHE A 117 6.88 -7.72 2.50
C PHE A 117 6.60 -7.63 3.99
N SER A 118 6.85 -6.45 4.57
CA SER A 118 6.43 -6.14 5.93
C SER A 118 4.91 -6.09 5.98
N CYS A 119 4.28 -6.95 6.79
CA CYS A 119 2.82 -6.98 6.90
C CYS A 119 2.24 -5.67 7.47
N ALA A 120 3.05 -4.89 8.20
CA ALA A 120 2.65 -3.55 8.65
C ALA A 120 2.48 -2.57 7.47
N ASP A 121 3.26 -2.73 6.41
CA ASP A 121 3.16 -1.90 5.21
C ASP A 121 2.00 -2.36 4.31
N PHE A 122 1.66 -3.66 4.34
CA PHE A 122 0.49 -4.19 3.66
C PHE A 122 -0.83 -3.71 4.29
N GLU A 123 -0.91 -3.63 5.62
CA GLU A 123 -2.08 -3.08 6.30
C GLU A 123 -2.23 -1.58 6.01
N LYS A 124 -1.13 -0.83 6.01
CA LYS A 124 -1.14 0.57 5.58
C LYS A 124 -1.58 0.72 4.13
N ALA A 125 -1.04 -0.08 3.21
CA ALA A 125 -1.42 -0.05 1.80
C ALA A 125 -2.88 -0.46 1.58
N ALA A 126 -3.39 -1.46 2.31
CA ALA A 126 -4.79 -1.90 2.21
C ALA A 126 -5.79 -0.91 2.84
N MET A 127 -5.35 -0.13 3.84
CA MET A 127 -6.13 0.99 4.39
C MET A 127 -6.05 2.22 3.46
N ASP A 128 -4.91 2.49 2.83
CA ASP A 128 -4.77 3.54 1.80
C ASP A 128 -5.52 3.18 0.50
N GLU A 129 -5.71 1.89 0.23
CA GLU A 129 -6.47 1.38 -0.92
C GLU A 129 -7.99 1.33 -0.64
N HIS A 130 -8.48 1.90 0.47
CA HIS A 130 -9.82 2.50 0.53
C HIS A 130 -9.85 3.84 -0.24
N LEU A 131 -9.18 3.88 -1.38
CA LEU A 131 -9.45 4.84 -2.43
C LEU A 131 -10.93 4.69 -2.79
N PRO A 132 -11.78 5.71 -2.52
CA PRO A 132 -13.17 5.63 -2.90
C PRO A 132 -13.20 5.45 -4.42
N THR A 133 -13.82 4.35 -4.86
CA THR A 133 -13.92 3.94 -6.27
C THR A 133 -14.88 4.84 -7.07
N SER A 134 -14.91 6.12 -6.71
CA SER A 134 -15.57 7.23 -7.36
C SER A 134 -14.87 8.47 -6.83
N VAL A 135 -13.95 9.02 -7.61
CA VAL A 135 -13.27 10.29 -7.34
C VAL A 135 -14.34 11.38 -7.34
N HIS A 136 -15.01 11.56 -6.19
CA HIS A 136 -15.90 12.69 -6.00
C HIS A 136 -15.02 13.94 -5.98
N LEU A 137 -15.28 14.84 -6.92
CA LEU A 137 -14.56 16.10 -6.98
C LEU A 137 -14.89 16.91 -5.72
N ASP A 138 -13.85 17.30 -4.98
CA ASP A 138 -14.02 18.15 -3.80
C ASP A 138 -14.10 19.61 -4.24
N TYR A 139 -15.33 20.12 -4.32
CA TYR A 139 -15.66 21.49 -4.69
C TYR A 139 -15.36 22.53 -3.59
N VAL A 140 -15.08 22.06 -2.38
CA VAL A 140 -14.75 22.90 -1.22
C VAL A 140 -13.24 23.15 -1.14
N LEU A 141 -12.43 22.25 -1.71
CA LEU A 141 -10.98 22.27 -1.60
C LEU A 141 -10.35 23.57 -2.15
N ALA A 142 -9.44 24.17 -1.37
CA ALA A 142 -8.80 25.43 -1.74
C ALA A 142 -8.04 25.36 -3.08
N VAL A 143 -7.36 24.24 -3.35
CA VAL A 143 -6.62 24.05 -4.60
C VAL A 143 -7.54 23.95 -5.83
N ASN A 144 -8.82 23.65 -5.63
CA ASN A 144 -9.82 23.59 -6.68
C ASN A 144 -10.58 24.92 -6.84
N GLY A 145 -10.23 25.96 -6.06
CA GLY A 145 -10.88 27.27 -6.11
C GLY A 145 -11.96 27.50 -5.05
N GLY A 146 -12.14 26.56 -4.11
CA GLY A 146 -12.97 26.80 -2.93
C GLY A 146 -12.34 27.85 -2.00
N SER A 147 -13.16 28.65 -1.33
CA SER A 147 -12.68 29.69 -0.41
C SER A 147 -13.60 29.89 0.79
N ILE A 148 -13.04 30.28 1.94
CA ILE A 148 -13.83 30.66 3.11
C ILE A 148 -14.34 32.10 2.96
N VAL A 149 -15.62 32.33 3.26
CA VAL A 149 -16.20 33.67 3.37
C VAL A 149 -16.11 34.12 4.82
N GLU A 150 -15.09 34.93 5.14
CA GLU A 150 -14.75 35.29 6.52
C GLU A 150 -15.87 36.06 7.23
N GLU A 151 -16.64 36.87 6.51
CA GLU A 151 -17.73 37.69 7.05
C GLU A 151 -18.88 36.86 7.61
N PHE A 152 -19.06 35.65 7.09
CA PHE A 152 -20.09 34.69 7.53
C PHE A 152 -19.47 33.47 8.21
N THR A 153 -18.25 33.61 8.75
CA THR A 153 -17.57 32.56 9.50
C THR A 153 -17.39 33.02 10.95
N SER A 154 -17.54 32.09 11.89
CA SER A 154 -17.39 32.39 13.31
C SER A 154 -16.00 32.94 13.64
N PRO A 155 -15.86 33.80 14.66
CA PRO A 155 -14.54 34.29 15.06
C PRO A 155 -13.63 33.14 15.51
N THR A 156 -12.37 33.18 15.07
CA THR A 156 -11.37 32.18 15.45
C THR A 156 -10.98 32.33 16.91
N LEU A 157 -11.04 31.24 17.67
CA LEU A 157 -10.67 31.20 19.08
C LEU A 157 -9.17 31.48 19.24
N GLY A 158 -8.83 32.37 20.16
CA GLY A 158 -7.44 32.79 20.38
C GLY A 158 -6.92 33.81 19.36
N TYR A 159 -7.62 34.01 18.24
CA TYR A 159 -7.30 35.08 17.30
C TYR A 159 -7.98 36.39 17.73
N ARG A 160 -7.42 37.04 18.76
CA ARG A 160 -7.82 38.40 19.11
C ARG A 160 -6.95 39.36 18.31
N LYS A 161 -7.54 40.15 17.40
CA LYS A 161 -6.87 41.32 16.80
C LYS A 161 -6.57 42.29 17.95
N LEU A 162 -5.34 42.30 18.42
CA LEU A 162 -4.89 43.24 19.43
C LEU A 162 -4.68 44.60 18.77
N SER A 163 -5.11 45.66 19.45
CA SER A 163 -4.67 47.01 19.12
C SER A 163 -3.15 47.12 19.33
N MET A 164 -2.47 47.98 18.55
CA MET A 164 -1.03 48.22 18.71
C MET A 164 -0.62 48.49 20.17
N LYS A 165 -1.45 49.24 20.91
CA LYS A 165 -1.22 49.52 22.34
C LYS A 165 -1.36 48.29 23.22
N GLU A 166 -2.29 47.40 22.92
CA GLU A 166 -2.46 46.15 23.67
C GLU A 166 -1.28 45.22 23.39
N GLN A 167 -0.84 45.13 22.14
CA GLN A 167 0.33 44.35 21.76
C GLN A 167 1.59 44.80 22.53
N GLU A 168 1.87 46.10 22.55
CA GLU A 168 3.00 46.67 23.30
C GLU A 168 2.90 46.40 24.82
N LEU A 169 1.68 46.45 25.38
CA LEU A 169 1.43 46.11 26.78
C LEU A 169 1.70 44.63 27.10
N TYR A 170 1.33 43.71 26.19
CA TYR A 170 1.62 42.29 26.36
C TYR A 170 3.12 42.00 26.25
N GLU A 171 3.78 42.60 25.26
CA GLU A 171 5.23 42.46 25.05
C GLU A 171 6.02 43.02 26.23
N SER A 172 5.66 44.19 26.77
CA SER A 172 6.32 44.79 27.95
C SER A 172 6.14 43.97 29.24
N ARG A 173 5.09 43.13 29.31
CA ARG A 173 4.87 42.18 30.41
C ARG A 173 5.55 40.82 30.19
N GLY A 174 6.30 40.66 29.11
CA GLY A 174 7.01 39.42 28.77
C GLY A 174 6.10 38.32 28.21
N PHE A 175 4.85 38.64 27.83
CA PHE A 175 4.00 37.68 27.15
C PHE A 175 4.32 37.68 25.65
N HIS A 176 5.16 36.73 25.22
CA HIS A 176 5.41 36.51 23.80
C HIS A 176 4.24 35.78 23.14
N LEU A 177 3.33 36.55 22.55
CA LEU A 177 2.15 36.08 21.81
C LEU A 177 2.51 35.16 20.62
N GLN A 178 3.77 35.11 20.20
CA GLN A 178 4.27 34.25 19.14
C GLN A 178 4.17 32.74 19.46
N HIS A 179 3.95 32.35 20.72
CA HIS A 179 3.89 30.94 21.11
C HIS A 179 2.49 30.33 20.99
N VAL A 180 1.44 31.13 20.80
CA VAL A 180 0.08 30.59 20.63
C VAL A 180 -0.14 30.30 19.16
N LYS A 181 -0.03 29.03 18.79
CA LYS A 181 -0.28 28.59 17.43
C LYS A 181 -1.79 28.57 17.15
N VAL A 182 -2.27 29.63 16.50
CA VAL A 182 -3.68 29.77 16.09
C VAL A 182 -3.78 29.47 14.60
N TYR A 183 -4.70 28.58 14.21
CA TYR A 183 -4.97 28.28 12.81
C TYR A 183 -6.23 29.01 12.33
N PRO A 184 -6.15 29.74 11.21
CA PRO A 184 -7.31 30.45 10.66
C PRO A 184 -8.26 29.49 9.92
N PRO A 185 -9.51 29.91 9.64
CA PRO A 185 -10.52 29.08 8.99
C PRO A 185 -10.10 28.40 7.67
N PRO A 186 -9.26 29.00 6.79
CA PRO A 186 -8.83 28.35 5.55
C PRO A 186 -8.14 27.00 5.74
N ILE A 187 -7.66 26.66 6.94
CA ILE A 187 -7.09 25.35 7.24
C ILE A 187 -8.10 24.20 7.07
N VAL A 188 -9.41 24.48 7.20
CA VAL A 188 -10.49 23.48 7.12
C VAL A 188 -10.65 22.90 5.72
N ILE A 189 -10.30 23.68 4.69
CA ILE A 189 -10.49 23.33 3.27
C ILE A 189 -9.15 22.98 2.59
N ASN A 190 -8.11 22.72 3.37
CA ASN A 190 -6.80 22.35 2.88
C ASN A 190 -6.72 20.83 2.67
N SER A 191 -5.97 20.39 1.65
CA SER A 191 -5.79 18.96 1.36
C SER A 191 -4.93 18.26 2.41
N GLU A 192 -4.04 19.01 3.07
CA GLU A 192 -3.19 18.46 4.13
C GLU A 192 -3.91 18.41 5.47
N VAL A 193 -4.45 17.23 5.80
CA VAL A 193 -4.93 16.93 7.14
C VAL A 193 -3.73 16.58 8.03
N ARG A 194 -3.48 17.40 9.06
CA ARG A 194 -2.46 17.10 10.07
C ARG A 194 -3.04 17.21 11.47
N ILE A 195 -2.53 16.37 12.36
CA ILE A 195 -2.93 16.37 13.77
C ILE A 195 -2.62 17.73 14.40
N ALA A 196 -3.53 18.20 15.25
CA ALA A 196 -3.47 19.51 15.91
C ALA A 196 -3.35 20.71 14.94
N ARG A 197 -3.77 20.57 13.67
CA ARG A 197 -3.97 21.68 12.72
C ARG A 197 -5.45 21.87 12.42
N CYS A 198 -6.23 22.14 13.45
CA CYS A 198 -7.66 22.44 13.33
C CYS A 198 -7.95 23.92 13.57
N TRP A 199 -8.99 24.41 12.92
CA TRP A 199 -9.58 25.71 13.25
C TRP A 199 -10.48 25.56 14.47
N LEU A 200 -10.36 26.49 15.41
CA LEU A 200 -11.14 26.53 16.64
C LEU A 200 -12.00 27.80 16.65
N PHE A 201 -13.23 27.69 17.14
CA PHE A 201 -14.13 28.82 17.37
C PHE A 201 -14.60 28.84 18.84
N ALA A 202 -15.10 29.99 19.30
CA ALA A 202 -15.54 30.15 20.68
C ALA A 202 -16.93 29.55 20.92
N GLY A 203 -17.08 28.75 21.98
CA GLY A 203 -18.35 28.17 22.40
C GLY A 203 -18.64 26.78 21.78
N SER A 204 -19.84 26.26 22.04
CA SER A 204 -20.30 24.96 21.54
C SER A 204 -20.96 25.03 20.16
N THR A 205 -21.29 26.24 19.69
CA THR A 205 -22.02 26.48 18.45
C THR A 205 -21.22 27.46 17.60
N GLY A 206 -20.98 27.09 16.35
CA GLY A 206 -20.25 27.89 15.38
C GLY A 206 -20.76 27.60 13.98
N HIS A 207 -20.32 28.43 13.04
CA HIS A 207 -20.65 28.30 11.63
C HIS A 207 -19.44 28.71 10.79
N ILE A 208 -19.33 28.10 9.61
CA ILE A 208 -18.33 28.40 8.60
C ILE A 208 -19.04 28.54 7.26
N ALA A 209 -18.73 29.60 6.54
CA ALA A 209 -19.27 29.83 5.21
C ALA A 209 -18.20 29.55 4.17
N ILE A 210 -18.55 28.75 3.17
CA ILE A 210 -17.63 28.27 2.15
C ILE A 210 -18.23 28.64 0.79
N SER A 211 -17.46 29.35 -0.02
CA SER A 211 -17.71 29.50 -1.44
C SER A 211 -17.14 28.29 -2.16
N LEU A 212 -18.00 27.59 -2.89
CA LEU A 212 -17.61 26.45 -3.72
C LEU A 212 -16.94 26.94 -4.99
N SER A 213 -16.10 26.10 -5.60
CA SER A 213 -15.42 26.41 -6.86
C SER A 213 -16.38 26.58 -8.04
N GLU A 214 -17.53 25.90 -8.01
CA GLU A 214 -18.59 26.02 -9.01
C GLU A 214 -19.99 25.81 -8.39
N PRO A 215 -21.07 26.29 -9.04
CA PRO A 215 -22.43 26.04 -8.59
C PRO A 215 -22.80 24.56 -8.75
N ILE A 216 -23.09 23.88 -7.64
CA ILE A 216 -23.46 22.46 -7.61
C ILE A 216 -24.75 22.21 -6.83
N ILE A 217 -25.33 21.03 -7.03
CA ILE A 217 -26.33 20.46 -6.13
C ILE A 217 -25.61 19.54 -5.15
N ILE A 218 -25.69 19.86 -3.86
CA ILE A 218 -25.00 19.10 -2.81
C ILE A 218 -25.67 17.73 -2.65
N SER A 219 -24.92 16.67 -2.91
CA SER A 219 -25.34 15.28 -2.69
C SER A 219 -24.72 14.68 -1.43
N HIS A 220 -23.46 15.02 -1.16
CA HIS A 220 -22.67 14.46 -0.08
C HIS A 220 -21.85 15.54 0.62
N LEU A 221 -21.65 15.35 1.92
CA LEU A 221 -20.76 16.15 2.77
C LEU A 221 -19.88 15.20 3.57
N SER A 222 -18.59 15.48 3.62
CA SER A 222 -17.61 14.73 4.41
C SER A 222 -17.08 15.63 5.53
N PHE A 223 -16.92 15.04 6.72
CA PHE A 223 -16.30 15.71 7.87
C PHE A 223 -15.16 14.84 8.35
N HIS A 224 -13.96 15.42 8.43
CA HIS A 224 -12.80 14.74 8.98
C HIS A 224 -12.53 15.25 10.41
N HIS A 225 -12.43 14.33 11.36
CA HIS A 225 -11.94 14.60 12.71
C HIS A 225 -10.84 13.58 13.04
N PRO A 226 -9.67 14.00 13.55
CA PRO A 226 -8.61 13.06 13.89
C PRO A 226 -9.11 12.05 14.93
N ASP A 227 -8.82 10.77 14.73
CA ASP A 227 -9.17 9.74 15.70
C ASP A 227 -8.36 9.94 16.99
N HIS A 228 -8.96 9.66 18.14
CA HIS A 228 -8.29 9.66 19.44
C HIS A 228 -7.05 8.75 19.46
N ARG A 229 -7.05 7.69 18.64
CA ARG A 229 -5.92 6.77 18.49
C ARG A 229 -4.74 7.39 17.75
N GLU A 230 -5.00 8.24 16.77
CA GLU A 230 -3.95 8.96 16.03
C GLU A 230 -3.32 10.04 16.91
N LEU A 231 -4.16 10.72 17.71
CA LEU A 231 -3.72 11.73 18.66
C LEU A 231 -2.71 11.17 19.67
N SER A 232 -2.95 9.96 20.22
CA SER A 232 -2.03 9.35 21.20
C SER A 232 -0.68 8.94 20.59
N ALA A 233 -0.67 8.48 19.34
CA ALA A 233 0.56 8.12 18.64
C ALA A 233 1.46 9.35 18.36
N SER A 234 0.86 10.47 17.98
CA SER A 234 1.58 11.71 17.65
C SER A 234 2.19 12.44 18.85
N LEU A 235 1.70 12.17 20.06
CA LEU A 235 2.25 12.75 21.29
C LEU A 235 3.49 12.01 21.80
N LEU A 236 3.74 10.79 21.29
CA LEU A 236 4.88 9.95 21.67
C LEU A 236 6.08 10.05 20.70
N SER A 237 5.92 10.79 19.59
CA SER A 237 6.97 11.09 18.60
C SER A 237 7.57 12.48 18.80
#